data_AF-R7UDT0-F1
#
_entry.id   AF-R7UDT0-F1
#
_cell.length_a   1.000
_cell.length_b   1.000
_cell.length_c   1.000
_cell.angle_alpha   90.00
_cell.angle_beta   90.00
_cell.angle_gamma   90.00
#
_symmetry.space_group_name_H-M   'P 1'
#
loop_
_entity.id
_entity.type
_entity.pdbx_description
1 polymer ?
#
loop_
_entity_poly.entity_id
_entity_poly.type
_entity_poly.pdbx_seq_one_letter_code
_entity_poly.pdbx_strand_id
1 'polypeptide(L)'
;MLEMRSTQKSIDVPPPQMTALSLVQIPATLDPSRMQQEVALAEGAGERVAYVNPKQYNRILKRRQARAKLEAGGKIPPARQKYLHESRRQHALKRVRASGGKFAKSANCDRLTADKENSIADLRSLSPHQF
;
A
#
# COMPACT_ATOMS: atom_id res chain seq x y z
N MET A 1 35.99 -17.22 -27.63
CA MET A 1 35.27 -17.06 -26.36
C MET A 1 35.89 -15.87 -25.64
N LEU A 2 35.10 -14.82 -25.41
CA LEU A 2 35.55 -13.52 -24.89
C LEU A 2 35.29 -13.48 -23.37
N GLU A 3 36.32 -13.30 -22.57
CA GLU A 3 36.22 -13.12 -21.11
C GLU A 3 35.55 -11.77 -20.78
N MET A 4 34.43 -11.81 -20.07
CA MET A 4 33.76 -10.62 -19.55
C MET A 4 34.21 -10.37 -18.11
N ARG A 5 35.06 -9.36 -17.93
CA ARG A 5 35.51 -8.89 -16.61
C ARG A 5 34.36 -8.22 -15.85
N SER A 6 34.13 -8.73 -14.65
CA SER A 6 33.33 -8.14 -13.58
C SER A 6 33.91 -6.80 -13.14
N THR A 7 33.07 -5.77 -13.00
CA THR A 7 33.38 -4.59 -12.18
C THR A 7 32.18 -4.26 -11.30
N GLN A 8 32.24 -4.70 -10.05
CA GLN A 8 31.43 -4.16 -8.96
C GLN A 8 31.82 -2.70 -8.76
N LYS A 9 30.84 -1.79 -8.83
CA LYS A 9 31.03 -0.38 -8.49
C LYS A 9 30.54 -0.16 -7.06
N SER A 10 31.39 -0.47 -6.09
CA SER A 10 31.21 -0.10 -4.69
C SER A 10 31.42 1.41 -4.57
N ILE A 11 30.37 2.15 -4.21
CA ILE A 11 30.47 3.57 -3.90
C ILE A 11 30.58 3.65 -2.37
N ASP A 12 31.80 3.90 -1.88
CA ASP A 12 32.04 4.29 -0.50
C ASP A 12 31.44 5.67 -0.26
N VAL A 13 30.37 5.73 0.54
CA VAL A 13 29.81 6.98 1.04
C VAL A 13 30.46 7.25 2.41
N PRO A 14 31.25 8.31 2.57
CA PRO A 14 31.87 8.62 3.86
C PRO A 14 30.82 9.08 4.88
N PRO A 15 30.99 8.75 6.18
CA PRO A 15 30.04 9.09 7.21
C PRO A 15 29.99 10.62 7.46
N PRO A 16 28.80 11.20 7.71
CA PRO A 16 28.68 12.61 8.05
C PRO A 16 29.29 12.88 9.43
N GLN A 17 30.35 13.69 9.47
CA GLN A 17 30.93 14.18 10.72
C GLN A 17 29.96 15.18 11.37
N MET A 18 29.57 14.91 12.62
CA MET A 18 28.70 15.78 13.41
C MET A 18 29.53 16.95 13.95
N THR A 19 29.33 18.15 13.41
CA THR A 19 29.84 19.39 14.00
C THR A 19 29.03 19.74 15.25
N ALA A 20 29.69 19.75 16.41
CA ALA A 20 29.11 20.13 17.69
C ALA A 20 28.77 21.64 17.70
N LEU A 21 27.49 21.96 17.81
CA LEU A 21 27.01 23.33 18.04
C LEU A 21 27.23 23.70 19.51
N SER A 22 27.97 24.79 19.72
CA SER A 22 28.26 25.40 21.01
C SER A 22 26.99 25.79 21.77
N LEU A 23 26.92 25.39 23.04
CA LEU A 23 25.86 25.71 23.99
C LEU A 23 25.83 27.21 24.28
N VAL A 24 24.84 27.91 23.74
CA VAL A 24 24.47 29.27 24.17
C VAL A 24 23.74 29.15 25.50
N GLN A 25 24.33 29.69 26.57
CA GLN A 25 23.74 29.78 27.90
C GLN A 25 22.57 30.77 27.88
N ILE A 26 21.34 30.29 28.07
CA ILE A 26 20.12 31.11 28.22
C ILE A 26 19.79 31.20 29.73
N PRO A 27 19.49 32.39 30.29
CA PRO A 27 19.15 32.51 31.70
C PRO A 27 17.80 31.87 32.03
N ALA A 28 17.79 31.09 33.09
CA ALA A 28 16.68 30.28 33.57
C ALA A 28 15.64 31.12 34.32
N THR A 29 14.62 31.60 33.63
CA THR A 29 13.30 31.91 34.21
C THR A 29 12.21 31.67 33.16
N LEU A 30 11.92 30.40 32.85
CA LEU A 30 10.78 30.03 32.02
C LEU A 30 10.17 28.74 32.58
N ASP A 31 8.94 28.84 33.10
CA ASP A 31 8.14 27.72 33.58
C ASP A 31 8.06 26.61 32.50
N PRO A 32 8.55 25.39 32.76
CA PRO A 32 8.60 24.32 31.76
C PRO A 32 7.20 23.82 31.34
N SER A 33 6.18 24.08 32.15
CA SER A 33 4.79 23.70 31.86
C SER A 33 4.17 24.52 30.73
N ARG A 34 4.63 25.76 30.51
CA ARG A 34 4.05 26.62 29.46
C ARG A 34 4.61 26.34 28.07
N MET A 35 5.86 25.89 27.99
CA MET A 35 6.45 25.48 26.70
C MET A 35 5.83 24.18 26.17
N GLN A 36 5.52 23.21 27.04
CA GLN A 36 4.88 21.95 26.63
C GLN A 36 3.49 22.16 26.01
N GLN A 37 2.77 23.20 26.43
CA GLN A 37 1.45 23.50 25.88
C GLN A 37 1.52 24.22 24.52
N GLU A 38 2.59 24.97 24.25
CA GLU A 38 2.77 25.68 22.98
C GLU A 38 3.36 24.78 21.88
N VAL A 39 4.26 23.83 22.20
CA VAL A 39 4.80 22.88 21.20
C VAL A 39 3.77 21.86 20.70
N ALA A 40 2.83 21.42 21.56
CA ALA A 40 1.81 20.45 21.16
C ALA A 40 0.76 21.03 20.19
N LEU A 41 0.55 22.35 20.19
CA LEU A 41 -0.34 23.04 19.27
C LEU A 41 0.36 23.46 17.96
N ALA A 42 1.69 23.50 17.94
CA ALA A 42 2.49 23.97 16.81
C ALA A 42 2.82 22.89 15.76
N GLU A 43 2.80 21.59 16.11
CA GLU A 43 3.14 20.52 15.15
C GLU A 43 2.11 20.33 14.01
N GLY A 44 0.91 20.91 14.13
CA GLY A 44 -0.09 20.99 13.05
C GLY A 44 -0.04 22.27 12.22
N ALA A 45 0.79 23.25 12.60
CA ALA A 45 0.76 24.63 12.08
C ALA A 45 1.92 24.96 11.12
N GLY A 46 2.84 24.03 10.88
CA GLY A 46 4.08 24.27 10.11
C GLY A 46 4.08 23.86 8.64
N GLU A 47 3.03 23.21 8.13
CA GLU A 47 2.94 22.91 6.69
C GLU A 47 2.76 24.24 5.95
N ARG A 48 3.86 24.81 5.42
CA ARG A 48 3.87 26.04 4.63
C ARG A 48 2.71 25.99 3.63
N VAL A 49 1.69 26.82 3.86
CA VAL A 49 0.53 26.90 2.98
C VAL A 49 1.04 27.46 1.66
N ALA A 50 1.25 26.58 0.68
CA ALA A 50 1.45 26.99 -0.71
C ALA A 50 0.33 27.95 -1.10
N TYR A 51 0.62 29.02 -1.83
CA TYR A 51 -0.39 29.97 -2.28
C TYR A 51 -1.55 29.21 -2.95
N VAL A 52 -2.68 29.16 -2.25
CA VAL A 52 -3.92 28.54 -2.74
C VAL A 52 -4.90 29.63 -3.15
N ASN A 53 -5.95 29.23 -3.86
CA ASN A 53 -7.03 30.15 -4.19
C ASN A 53 -7.61 30.78 -2.91
N PRO A 54 -7.71 32.12 -2.82
CA PRO A 54 -8.20 32.81 -1.64
C PRO A 54 -9.60 32.36 -1.22
N LYS A 55 -10.47 31.99 -2.17
CA LYS A 55 -11.84 31.49 -1.88
C LYS A 55 -11.86 30.12 -1.21
N GLN A 56 -10.76 29.37 -1.27
CA GLN A 56 -10.72 27.97 -0.83
C GLN A 56 -9.96 27.76 0.49
N TYR A 57 -9.07 28.69 0.86
CA TYR A 57 -8.12 28.55 1.98
C TYR A 57 -8.77 28.01 3.27
N ASN A 58 -9.74 28.74 3.82
CA ASN A 58 -10.42 28.36 5.06
C ASN A 58 -11.12 26.99 4.98
N ARG A 59 -11.65 26.63 3.80
CA ARG A 59 -12.35 25.36 3.61
C ARG A 59 -11.39 24.19 3.45
N ILE A 60 -10.20 24.41 2.87
CA ILE A 60 -9.12 23.42 2.83
C ILE A 60 -8.70 23.07 4.26
N LEU A 61 -8.48 24.06 5.13
CA LEU A 61 -8.10 23.83 6.53
C LEU A 61 -9.14 22.98 7.27
N LYS A 62 -10.42 23.34 7.17
CA LYS A 62 -11.52 22.56 7.78
C LYS A 62 -11.58 21.12 7.26
N ARG A 63 -11.38 20.91 5.95
CA ARG A 63 -11.36 19.56 5.35
C ARG A 63 -10.16 18.74 5.79
N ARG A 64 -8.98 19.34 5.93
CA ARG A 64 -7.78 18.65 6.45
C ARG A 64 -8.01 18.16 7.87
N GLN A 65 -8.54 19.02 8.75
CA GLN A 65 -8.93 18.62 10.11
C GLN A 65 -9.96 17.47 10.11
N ALA A 66 -10.96 17.52 9.22
CA ALA A 66 -11.96 16.46 9.11
C ALA A 66 -11.36 15.13 8.62
N ARG A 67 -10.45 15.17 7.62
CA ARG A 67 -9.76 13.96 7.14
C ARG A 67 -8.84 13.38 8.19
N ALA A 68 -8.03 14.21 8.86
CA ALA A 68 -7.14 13.75 9.94
C ALA A 68 -7.93 13.00 11.03
N LYS A 69 -9.13 13.47 11.40
CA LYS A 69 -10.02 12.78 12.33
C LYS A 69 -10.54 11.43 11.78
N LEU A 70 -10.86 11.35 10.49
CA LEU A 70 -11.33 10.10 9.85
C LEU A 70 -10.19 9.09 9.65
N GLU A 71 -8.98 9.56 9.38
CA GLU A 71 -7.74 8.78 9.25
C GLU A 71 -7.30 8.23 10.61
N ALA A 72 -7.31 9.06 11.66
CA ALA A 72 -7.09 8.60 13.04
C ALA A 72 -8.15 7.58 13.48
N GLY A 73 -9.39 7.73 13.00
CA GLY A 73 -10.46 6.75 13.19
C GLY A 73 -10.41 5.52 12.26
N GLY A 74 -9.40 5.39 11.40
CA GLY A 74 -9.20 4.24 10.50
C GLY A 74 -10.26 4.06 9.41
N LYS A 75 -11.12 5.06 9.16
CA LYS A 75 -12.23 4.96 8.21
C LYS A 75 -11.78 5.05 6.75
N ILE A 76 -10.64 5.72 6.50
CA ILE A 76 -10.03 5.82 5.18
C ILE A 76 -8.94 4.76 5.09
N PRO A 77 -9.11 3.71 4.27
CA PRO A 77 -8.09 2.68 4.13
C PRO A 77 -6.86 3.26 3.40
N PRO A 78 -5.63 2.99 3.89
CA PRO A 78 -4.40 3.52 3.29
C PRO A 78 -4.09 2.89 1.93
N ALA A 79 -4.54 1.64 1.71
CA ALA A 79 -4.33 0.90 0.47
C ALA A 79 -5.62 0.22 0.01
N ARG A 80 -5.71 -0.02 -1.29
CA ARG A 80 -6.82 -0.75 -1.90
C ARG A 80 -6.60 -2.25 -1.75
N GLN A 81 -7.66 -2.97 -1.37
CA GLN A 81 -7.63 -4.43 -1.33
C GLN A 81 -7.57 -5.01 -2.75
N LYS A 82 -6.88 -6.15 -2.92
CA LYS A 82 -6.81 -6.86 -4.21
C LYS A 82 -8.20 -7.26 -4.72
N TYR A 83 -9.10 -7.59 -3.80
CA TYR A 83 -10.51 -7.88 -4.04
C TYR A 83 -11.30 -7.43 -2.82
N LEU A 84 -12.54 -6.98 -3.04
CA LEU A 84 -13.37 -6.47 -1.94
C LEU A 84 -14.07 -7.60 -1.17
N HIS A 85 -14.45 -8.68 -1.85
CA HIS A 85 -15.25 -9.76 -1.27
C HIS A 85 -14.70 -11.12 -1.65
N GLU A 86 -14.56 -11.99 -0.63
CA GLU A 86 -14.00 -13.33 -0.79
C GLU A 86 -14.90 -14.24 -1.63
N SER A 87 -16.23 -14.18 -1.42
CA SER A 87 -17.19 -14.95 -2.21
C SER A 87 -17.14 -14.62 -3.71
N ARG A 88 -16.97 -13.33 -4.06
CA ARG A 88 -16.83 -12.90 -5.46
C ARG A 88 -15.54 -13.41 -6.08
N ARG A 89 -14.43 -13.39 -5.32
CA ARG A 89 -13.15 -13.96 -5.76
C ARG A 89 -13.28 -15.45 -6.05
N GLN A 90 -13.90 -16.21 -5.14
CA GLN A 90 -14.14 -17.65 -5.32
C GLN A 90 -15.03 -17.93 -6.54
N HIS A 91 -16.09 -17.14 -6.73
CA HIS A 91 -16.95 -17.24 -7.91
C HIS A 91 -16.14 -17.03 -9.21
N ALA A 92 -15.30 -15.99 -9.28
CA ALA A 92 -14.46 -15.73 -10.46
C ALA A 92 -13.45 -16.85 -10.76
N LEU A 93 -13.00 -17.61 -9.75
CA LEU A 93 -12.13 -18.77 -9.92
C LEU A 93 -12.90 -20.00 -10.44
N LYS A 94 -14.11 -20.24 -9.93
CA LYS A 94 -14.97 -21.38 -10.33
C LYS A 94 -15.58 -21.23 -11.73
N ARG A 95 -15.67 -20.00 -12.24
CA ARG A 95 -16.25 -19.74 -13.57
C ARG A 95 -15.46 -20.43 -14.68
N VAL A 96 -16.20 -21.00 -15.62
CA VAL A 96 -15.67 -21.63 -16.82
C VAL A 96 -15.03 -20.58 -17.72
N ARG A 97 -13.88 -20.93 -18.28
CA ARG A 97 -13.07 -20.05 -19.12
C ARG A 97 -12.87 -20.69 -20.48
N ALA A 98 -12.95 -19.89 -21.52
CA ALA A 98 -12.53 -20.27 -22.87
C ALA A 98 -11.01 -20.20 -23.00
N SER A 99 -10.47 -20.74 -24.10
CA SER A 99 -9.06 -20.53 -24.48
C SER A 99 -8.77 -19.03 -24.55
N GLY A 100 -7.77 -18.56 -23.80
CA GLY A 100 -7.47 -17.13 -23.67
C GLY A 100 -8.01 -16.46 -22.40
N GLY A 101 -8.52 -17.23 -21.43
CA GLY A 101 -8.77 -16.75 -20.06
C GLY A 101 -10.04 -15.90 -19.89
N LYS A 102 -10.77 -15.61 -20.98
CA LYS A 102 -12.10 -14.99 -20.93
C LYS A 102 -13.11 -15.99 -20.36
N PHE A 103 -14.13 -15.48 -19.68
CA PHE A 103 -15.22 -16.33 -19.24
C PHE A 103 -16.02 -16.85 -20.44
N ALA A 104 -16.41 -18.12 -20.38
CA ALA A 104 -17.26 -18.72 -21.40
C ALA A 104 -18.63 -18.03 -21.43
N LYS A 105 -19.15 -17.79 -22.63
CA LYS A 105 -20.54 -17.34 -22.83
C LYS A 105 -21.45 -18.54 -22.52
N SER A 106 -22.64 -18.29 -21.98
CA SER A 106 -23.57 -19.32 -21.46
C SER A 106 -23.70 -20.56 -22.36
N ALA A 107 -23.88 -20.38 -23.68
CA ALA A 107 -24.03 -21.48 -24.63
C ALA A 107 -22.80 -22.41 -24.76
N ASN A 108 -21.59 -21.92 -24.46
CA ASN A 108 -20.35 -22.70 -24.50
C ASN A 108 -19.89 -23.14 -23.11
N CYS A 109 -20.63 -22.78 -22.06
CA CYS A 109 -20.27 -23.10 -20.68
C CYS A 109 -20.43 -24.60 -20.43
N ASP A 110 -21.57 -25.18 -20.82
CA ASP A 110 -21.93 -26.57 -20.54
C ASP A 110 -21.01 -27.57 -21.24
N ARG A 111 -20.59 -27.25 -22.47
CA ARG A 111 -19.64 -28.08 -23.23
C ARG A 111 -18.26 -28.09 -22.57
N LEU A 112 -17.75 -26.91 -22.19
CA LEU A 112 -16.44 -26.76 -21.54
C LEU A 112 -16.40 -27.29 -20.10
N THR A 113 -17.54 -27.38 -19.41
CA THR A 113 -17.62 -28.07 -18.10
C THR A 113 -17.60 -29.57 -18.26
N ALA A 114 -18.37 -30.12 -19.21
CA ALA A 114 -18.41 -31.56 -19.47
C ALA A 114 -17.02 -32.09 -19.87
N ASP A 115 -16.32 -31.37 -20.75
CA ASP A 115 -14.96 -31.73 -21.17
C ASP A 115 -13.97 -31.76 -19.99
N LYS A 116 -14.15 -30.87 -19.00
CA LYS A 116 -13.31 -30.84 -17.78
C LYS A 116 -13.61 -31.99 -16.84
N GLU A 117 -14.88 -32.31 -16.60
CA GLU A 117 -15.26 -33.40 -15.70
C GLU A 117 -14.79 -34.76 -16.24
N ASN A 118 -14.88 -34.98 -17.55
CA ASN A 118 -14.37 -36.17 -18.21
C ASN A 118 -12.84 -36.29 -18.07
N SER A 119 -12.09 -35.20 -18.29
CA SER A 119 -10.63 -35.19 -18.10
C SER A 119 -10.20 -35.45 -16.65
N ILE A 120 -11.00 -35.02 -15.67
CA ILE A 120 -10.71 -35.24 -14.24
C ILE A 120 -11.03 -36.68 -13.84
N ALA A 121 -12.06 -37.29 -14.42
CA ALA A 121 -12.41 -38.69 -14.18
C ALA A 121 -11.33 -39.65 -14.70
N ASP A 122 -10.75 -39.37 -15.88
CA ASP A 122 -9.65 -40.15 -16.47
C ASP A 122 -8.36 -40.10 -15.62
N LEU A 123 -8.10 -39.01 -14.91
CA LEU A 123 -6.95 -38.91 -14.01
C LEU A 123 -7.19 -39.62 -12.65
N ARG A 124 -8.45 -39.85 -12.26
CA ARG A 124 -8.80 -40.58 -11.03
C ARG A 124 -8.87 -42.10 -11.21
N SER A 125 -9.06 -42.58 -12.45
CA SER A 125 -9.09 -44.02 -12.76
C SER A 125 -7.69 -44.64 -12.87
N LEU A 126 -6.64 -43.82 -12.97
CA LEU A 126 -5.25 -44.21 -12.76
C LEU A 126 -4.97 -44.42 -11.26
N SER A 127 -5.51 -45.51 -10.69
CA SER A 127 -5.15 -45.93 -9.34
C SER A 127 -3.69 -46.43 -9.32
N PRO A 128 -2.84 -45.98 -8.38
CA PRO A 128 -1.52 -46.56 -8.18
C PRO A 128 -1.66 -48.04 -7.83
N HIS A 129 -1.14 -48.90 -8.70
CA HIS A 129 -1.02 -50.33 -8.43
C HIS A 129 -0.15 -50.50 -7.16
N GLN A 130 -0.78 -50.98 -6.09
CA GLN A 130 -0.17 -51.14 -4.76
C GLN A 130 0.92 -52.21 -4.84
N PHE A 131 2.11 -51.88 -4.34
CA PHE A 131 3.15 -52.84 -3.93
C PHE A 131 3.06 -53.04 -2.43
#